data_AF-A0A095APR4-F1
#
_entry.id   AF-A0A095APR4-F1
#
_cell.length_a   1.000
_cell.length_b   1.000
_cell.length_c   1.000
_cell.angle_alpha   90.00
_cell.angle_beta   90.00
_cell.angle_gamma   90.00
#
_symmetry.space_group_name_H-M   'P 1'
#
loop_
_entity.id
_entity.type
_entity.pdbx_description
1 polymer ?
#
loop_
_entity_poly.entity_id
_entity_poly.type
_entity_poly.pdbx_seq_one_letter_code
_entity_poly.pdbx_strand_id
1 'polypeptide(L)'
;IPLIIIGIIIGIIYIYKTNIPNLPYALPWWRRSLIYQINIETWANDVQGPIGRLQDIIPRIDYLVNQVGVTSVLLTNLLNSDINGIIDWETINQSIDPTEEGFNHYLPQIIKKSKQQKISILLGLSMYTTSNRHEWFRLSQSSNNNNNNVYSTFYIWTNNEPLTDQQKRHYAYDSIRRAYYRHVHGNPNSPLLNLSNPNVQIKMIEVIKFWKQKLEIKGVMIMNSSNLLEEMVPGIRKILNTDTDDEFIWFADEPKIDAMVNMEQKVCLHTLTINIRVPTRSDDIDSQIRQAMNNTQLRKCSPIWLVHQLSEDNKDFETIQKLAYFLPGSYLMLAG
;
A
#
# COMPACT_ATOMS: atom_id res chain seq x y z
N ILE A 1 -3.52 -61.24 -30.49
CA ILE A 1 -2.71 -60.71 -29.37
C ILE A 1 -2.11 -59.31 -29.67
N PRO A 2 -1.44 -59.04 -30.80
CA PRO A 2 -0.77 -57.73 -31.01
C PRO A 2 -1.75 -56.56 -31.20
N LEU A 3 -2.88 -56.76 -31.89
CA LEU A 3 -3.89 -55.73 -32.13
C LEU A 3 -4.61 -55.26 -30.85
N ILE A 4 -4.83 -56.17 -29.89
CA ILE A 4 -5.48 -55.84 -28.61
C ILE A 4 -4.54 -54.98 -27.75
N ILE A 5 -3.25 -55.32 -27.74
CA ILE A 5 -2.23 -54.54 -27.01
C ILE A 5 -2.09 -53.14 -27.62
N ILE A 6 -2.10 -53.03 -28.94
CA ILE A 6 -2.07 -51.73 -29.63
C ILE A 6 -3.34 -50.90 -29.31
N GLY A 7 -4.52 -51.53 -29.31
CA GLY A 7 -5.78 -50.86 -28.93
C GLY A 7 -5.77 -50.37 -27.48
N ILE A 8 -5.23 -51.16 -26.55
CA ILE A 8 -5.07 -50.77 -25.14
C ILE A 8 -4.07 -49.63 -24.99
N ILE A 9 -2.94 -49.66 -25.69
CA ILE A 9 -1.95 -48.57 -25.65
C ILE A 9 -2.52 -47.29 -26.24
N ILE A 10 -3.22 -47.35 -27.37
CA ILE A 10 -3.89 -46.18 -27.97
C ILE A 10 -4.99 -45.67 -27.05
N GLY A 11 -5.76 -46.56 -26.42
CA GLY A 11 -6.78 -46.21 -25.43
C GLY A 11 -6.17 -45.51 -24.21
N ILE A 12 -5.08 -46.03 -23.65
CA ILE A 12 -4.35 -45.41 -22.52
C ILE A 12 -3.79 -44.05 -22.94
N ILE A 13 -3.17 -43.94 -24.11
CA ILE A 13 -2.66 -42.65 -24.62
C ILE A 13 -3.81 -41.66 -24.79
N TYR A 14 -4.96 -42.09 -25.32
CA TYR A 14 -6.12 -41.23 -25.51
C TYR A 14 -6.76 -40.81 -24.19
N ILE A 15 -6.82 -41.71 -23.20
CA ILE A 15 -7.27 -41.44 -21.83
C ILE A 15 -6.32 -40.47 -21.12
N TYR A 16 -4.99 -40.60 -21.29
CA TYR A 16 -4.02 -39.63 -20.77
C TYR A 16 -4.06 -38.28 -21.51
N LYS A 17 -4.46 -38.27 -22.79
CA LYS A 17 -4.55 -37.04 -23.61
C LYS A 17 -5.88 -36.30 -23.44
N THR A 18 -6.92 -36.97 -22.93
CA THR A 18 -8.23 -36.37 -22.70
C THR A 18 -8.48 -36.21 -21.20
N ASN A 19 -8.40 -34.96 -20.75
CA ASN A 19 -8.87 -34.48 -19.46
C ASN A 19 -8.01 -34.83 -18.24
N ILE A 20 -6.74 -34.44 -18.25
CA ILE A 20 -6.27 -33.75 -17.02
C ILE A 20 -7.09 -32.45 -16.99
N PRO A 21 -8.05 -32.27 -16.06
CA PRO A 21 -8.73 -31.00 -15.96
C PRO A 21 -7.64 -29.95 -15.81
N ASN A 22 -7.63 -28.96 -16.69
CA ASN A 22 -6.78 -27.80 -16.55
C ASN A 22 -7.30 -27.09 -15.30
N LEU A 23 -6.80 -27.50 -14.12
CA LEU A 23 -7.14 -26.88 -12.85
C LEU A 23 -6.86 -25.39 -13.07
N PRO A 24 -7.86 -24.51 -12.92
CA PRO A 24 -7.62 -23.09 -13.09
C PRO A 24 -6.43 -22.74 -12.21
N TYR A 25 -5.37 -22.18 -12.80
CA TYR A 25 -4.19 -21.75 -12.06
C TYR A 25 -4.62 -21.05 -10.79
N ALA A 26 -3.95 -21.35 -9.67
CA ALA A 26 -4.18 -20.62 -8.43
C ALA A 26 -4.08 -19.13 -8.75
N LEU A 27 -5.20 -18.42 -8.65
CA LEU A 27 -5.21 -16.98 -8.85
C LEU A 27 -4.20 -16.38 -7.87
N PRO A 28 -3.39 -15.39 -8.28
CA PRO A 28 -2.53 -14.67 -7.36
C PRO A 28 -3.30 -14.28 -6.09
N TRP A 29 -2.64 -14.33 -4.93
CA TRP A 29 -3.30 -14.14 -3.61
C TRP A 29 -4.12 -12.85 -3.57
N TRP A 30 -3.64 -11.80 -4.24
CA TRP A 30 -4.25 -10.47 -4.36
C TRP A 30 -5.43 -10.38 -5.34
N ARG A 31 -5.86 -11.45 -6.02
CA ARG A 31 -7.06 -11.40 -6.88
C ARG A 31 -8.35 -11.68 -6.15
N ARG A 32 -8.26 -12.20 -4.92
CA ARG A 32 -9.41 -12.50 -4.05
C ARG A 32 -9.06 -12.16 -2.60
N SER A 33 -8.28 -11.10 -2.39
CA SER A 33 -7.88 -10.68 -1.07
C SER A 33 -8.91 -9.73 -0.45
N LEU A 34 -9.23 -9.97 0.81
CA LEU A 34 -9.91 -8.99 1.65
C LEU A 34 -8.84 -8.32 2.52
N ILE A 35 -8.47 -7.11 2.14
CA ILE A 35 -7.45 -6.27 2.78
C ILE A 35 -8.14 -5.41 3.83
N TYR A 36 -7.71 -5.55 5.08
CA TYR A 36 -8.17 -4.69 6.18
C TYR A 36 -7.07 -3.71 6.57
N GLN A 37 -7.32 -2.41 6.41
CA GLN A 37 -6.38 -1.37 6.78
C GLN A 37 -6.42 -1.13 8.28
N ILE A 38 -5.29 -1.31 8.94
CA ILE A 38 -5.08 -1.05 10.35
C ILE A 38 -4.25 0.23 10.47
N ASN A 39 -4.85 1.30 10.98
CA ASN A 39 -4.11 2.44 11.50
C ASN A 39 -3.74 2.16 12.95
N ILE A 40 -2.47 1.88 13.22
CA ILE A 40 -2.03 1.33 14.51
C ILE A 40 -2.36 2.27 15.67
N GLU A 41 -2.23 3.58 15.47
CA GLU A 41 -2.46 4.59 16.51
C GLU A 41 -3.94 4.72 16.89
N THR A 42 -4.87 4.43 15.98
CA THR A 42 -6.30 4.74 16.16
C THR A 42 -7.19 3.51 16.24
N TRP A 43 -6.69 2.32 15.88
CA TRP A 43 -7.53 1.15 15.72
C TRP A 43 -7.94 0.47 17.04
N ALA A 44 -7.00 0.21 17.93
CA ALA A 44 -7.24 -0.52 19.17
C ALA A 44 -6.23 -0.09 20.24
N ASN A 45 -6.67 0.00 21.49
CA ASN A 45 -5.87 0.51 22.60
C ASN A 45 -6.20 -0.26 23.87
N ASP A 46 -5.63 -1.47 24.02
CA ASP A 46 -5.84 -2.27 25.23
C ASP A 46 -4.90 -1.85 26.37
N VAL A 47 -3.89 -1.06 26.03
CA VAL A 47 -2.84 -0.60 26.95
C VAL A 47 -3.25 0.64 27.74
N GLN A 48 -4.52 1.05 27.62
CA GLN A 48 -5.14 2.16 28.34
C GLN A 48 -4.37 3.48 28.19
N GLY A 49 -3.79 3.72 27.01
CA GLY A 49 -3.07 4.95 26.65
C GLY A 49 -3.96 5.97 25.90
N PRO A 50 -3.38 7.04 25.34
CA PRO A 50 -4.11 7.95 24.45
C PRO A 50 -4.27 7.41 23.02
N ILE A 51 -3.44 6.44 22.63
CA ILE A 51 -3.38 5.85 21.28
C ILE A 51 -3.16 4.35 21.37
N GLY A 52 -3.45 3.66 20.27
CA GLY A 52 -3.15 2.25 20.07
C GLY A 52 -1.67 1.93 19.93
N ARG A 53 -1.30 0.68 20.21
CA ARG A 53 0.08 0.19 20.16
C ARG A 53 0.22 -1.02 19.26
N LEU A 54 1.44 -1.27 18.81
CA LEU A 54 1.76 -2.39 17.92
C LEU A 54 1.35 -3.75 18.53
N GLN A 55 1.44 -3.89 19.85
CA GLN A 55 1.07 -5.11 20.57
C GLN A 55 -0.43 -5.43 20.50
N ASP A 56 -1.28 -4.42 20.34
CA ASP A 56 -2.74 -4.59 20.33
C ASP A 56 -3.23 -5.36 19.09
N ILE A 57 -2.36 -5.49 18.07
CA ILE A 57 -2.64 -6.19 16.83
C ILE A 57 -2.66 -7.71 17.01
N ILE A 58 -1.72 -8.24 17.79
CA ILE A 58 -1.46 -9.68 17.91
C ILE A 58 -2.72 -10.48 18.31
N PRO A 59 -3.48 -10.12 19.36
CA PRO A 59 -4.67 -10.87 19.75
C PRO A 59 -5.84 -10.70 18.75
N ARG A 60 -5.86 -9.61 17.97
CA ARG A 60 -6.96 -9.28 17.06
C ARG A 60 -6.83 -9.89 15.67
N ILE A 61 -5.65 -10.37 15.29
CA ILE A 61 -5.49 -11.11 14.02
C ILE A 61 -6.49 -12.28 13.94
N ASP A 62 -6.71 -13.00 15.04
CA ASP A 62 -7.69 -14.09 15.07
C ASP A 62 -9.13 -13.59 14.85
N TYR A 63 -9.48 -12.44 15.43
CA TYR A 63 -10.79 -11.83 15.22
C TYR A 63 -10.97 -11.44 13.75
N LEU A 64 -9.99 -10.75 13.17
CA LEU A 64 -10.05 -10.32 11.77
C LEU A 64 -10.19 -11.51 10.82
N VAL A 65 -9.51 -12.62 11.09
CA VAL A 65 -9.57 -13.81 10.23
C VAL A 65 -10.86 -14.59 10.44
N ASN A 66 -11.23 -14.86 11.69
CA ASN A 66 -12.35 -15.78 11.99
C ASN A 66 -13.73 -15.12 11.90
N GLN A 67 -13.82 -13.82 12.24
CA GLN A 67 -15.09 -13.09 12.26
C GLN A 67 -15.27 -12.22 11.03
N VAL A 68 -14.19 -11.56 10.58
CA VAL A 68 -14.23 -10.66 9.41
C VAL A 68 -13.77 -11.38 8.13
N GLY A 69 -13.13 -12.55 8.21
CA GLY A 69 -12.71 -13.28 7.01
C GLY A 69 -11.61 -12.58 6.21
N VAL A 70 -10.82 -11.70 6.84
CA VAL A 70 -9.73 -11.00 6.14
C VAL A 70 -8.67 -12.00 5.71
N THR A 71 -8.07 -11.77 4.54
CA THR A 71 -6.94 -12.57 4.05
C THR A 71 -5.66 -11.75 3.98
N SER A 72 -5.75 -10.44 4.21
CA SER A 72 -4.59 -9.55 4.29
C SER A 72 -4.85 -8.37 5.20
N VAL A 73 -3.79 -7.84 5.79
CA VAL A 73 -3.83 -6.61 6.59
C VAL A 73 -2.89 -5.59 5.99
N LEU A 74 -3.31 -4.32 5.97
CA LEU A 74 -2.49 -3.19 5.55
C LEU A 74 -2.16 -2.35 6.77
N LEU A 75 -0.89 -2.35 7.20
CA LEU A 75 -0.46 -1.58 8.36
C LEU A 75 -0.10 -0.16 7.95
N THR A 76 -0.74 0.82 8.57
CA THR A 76 -0.49 2.26 8.37
C THR A 76 -0.08 2.90 9.71
N ASN A 77 0.68 4.00 9.64
CA ASN A 77 1.31 4.65 10.80
C ASN A 77 2.26 3.74 11.61
N LEU A 78 2.92 2.78 10.95
CA LEU A 78 3.96 1.95 11.57
C LEU A 78 5.30 2.70 11.67
N LEU A 79 5.66 3.43 10.62
CA LEU A 79 6.99 3.99 10.42
C LEU A 79 7.22 5.23 11.27
N ASN A 80 8.46 5.43 11.70
CA ASN A 80 8.87 6.59 12.48
C ASN A 80 8.61 7.90 11.72
N SER A 81 7.62 8.65 12.21
CA SER A 81 7.08 9.82 11.53
C SER A 81 6.54 10.85 12.53
N ASP A 82 6.41 12.08 12.05
CA ASP A 82 5.72 13.16 12.73
C ASP A 82 4.63 13.77 11.84
N ILE A 83 4.00 14.85 12.32
CA ILE A 83 2.97 15.59 11.57
C ILE A 83 3.44 16.12 10.21
N ASN A 84 4.76 16.21 9.97
CA ASN A 84 5.36 16.68 8.73
C ASN A 84 5.89 15.54 7.84
N GLY A 85 5.84 14.28 8.27
CA GLY A 85 6.20 13.13 7.44
C GLY A 85 7.20 12.18 8.09
N ILE A 86 7.88 11.37 7.26
CA ILE A 86 8.80 10.33 7.72
C ILE A 86 10.07 10.96 8.33
N ILE A 87 10.42 10.54 9.53
CA ILE A 87 11.70 10.86 10.18
C ILE A 87 12.75 9.81 9.82
N ASP A 88 12.32 8.55 9.73
CA ASP A 88 13.16 7.41 9.34
C ASP A 88 12.25 6.25 8.88
N TRP A 89 12.51 5.70 7.70
CA TRP A 89 11.73 4.59 7.16
C TRP A 89 12.06 3.24 7.77
N GLU A 90 13.23 3.07 8.38
CA GLU A 90 13.72 1.78 8.88
C GLU A 90 13.50 1.60 10.39
N THR A 91 12.82 2.56 11.04
CA THR A 91 12.44 2.50 12.46
C THR A 91 10.93 2.57 12.66
N ILE A 92 10.45 2.04 13.79
CA ILE A 92 9.04 2.06 14.19
C ILE A 92 8.76 3.37 14.93
N ASN A 93 7.55 3.92 14.78
CA ASN A 93 7.17 5.11 15.51
C ASN A 93 7.15 4.86 17.03
N GLN A 94 7.86 5.69 17.78
CA GLN A 94 7.94 5.60 19.23
C GLN A 94 6.56 5.79 19.90
N SER A 95 5.61 6.46 19.23
CA SER A 95 4.24 6.60 19.72
C SER A 95 3.57 5.24 19.95
N ILE A 96 3.73 4.30 19.01
CA ILE A 96 3.11 2.97 19.03
C ILE A 96 4.00 1.88 19.64
N ASP A 97 5.29 2.19 19.83
CA ASP A 97 6.31 1.30 20.39
C ASP A 97 7.26 2.04 21.35
N PRO A 98 6.76 2.54 22.49
CA PRO A 98 7.55 3.35 23.42
C PRO A 98 8.63 2.56 24.15
N THR A 99 8.52 1.23 24.21
CA THR A 99 9.49 0.33 24.86
C THR A 99 10.59 -0.14 23.90
N GLU A 100 10.54 0.26 22.62
CA GLU A 100 11.45 -0.18 21.55
C GLU A 100 11.49 -1.72 21.40
N GLU A 101 10.38 -2.38 21.76
CA GLU A 101 10.23 -3.83 21.69
C GLU A 101 9.62 -4.29 20.36
N GLY A 102 9.19 -3.35 19.52
CA GLY A 102 8.55 -3.59 18.23
C GLY A 102 9.34 -4.55 17.36
N PHE A 103 10.61 -4.24 17.09
CA PHE A 103 11.44 -5.09 16.22
C PHE A 103 11.74 -6.47 16.80
N ASN A 104 12.08 -6.53 18.09
CA ASN A 104 12.61 -7.75 18.70
C ASN A 104 11.51 -8.66 19.28
N HIS A 105 10.32 -8.12 19.54
CA HIS A 105 9.26 -8.82 20.23
C HIS A 105 7.93 -8.80 19.48
N TYR A 106 7.39 -7.63 19.12
CA TYR A 106 6.03 -7.55 18.55
C TYR A 106 5.97 -7.94 17.06
N LEU A 107 6.89 -7.46 16.22
CA LEU A 107 6.94 -7.83 14.79
C LEU A 107 7.10 -9.35 14.58
N PRO A 108 8.02 -10.07 15.26
CA PRO A 108 8.12 -11.53 15.14
C PRO A 108 6.82 -12.25 15.52
N GLN A 109 6.09 -11.75 16.51
CA GLN A 109 4.80 -12.32 16.90
C GLN A 109 3.72 -12.07 15.85
N ILE A 110 3.64 -10.85 15.30
CA ILE A 110 2.74 -10.52 14.21
C ILE A 110 3.01 -11.41 13.00
N ILE A 111 4.28 -11.61 12.62
CA ILE A 111 4.66 -12.49 11.50
C ILE A 111 4.25 -13.94 11.79
N LYS A 112 4.59 -14.46 12.98
CA LYS A 112 4.25 -15.83 13.38
C LYS A 112 2.73 -16.04 13.32
N LYS A 113 1.97 -15.11 13.88
CA LYS A 113 0.50 -15.15 13.90
C LYS A 113 -0.08 -15.06 12.49
N SER A 114 0.49 -14.17 11.66
CA SER A 114 0.09 -13.98 10.27
C SER A 114 0.29 -15.25 9.43
N LYS A 115 1.43 -15.92 9.60
CA LYS A 115 1.70 -17.22 8.96
C LYS A 115 0.75 -18.31 9.42
N GLN A 116 0.48 -18.40 10.72
CA GLN A 116 -0.46 -19.38 11.28
C GLN A 116 -1.86 -19.22 10.68
N GLN A 117 -2.30 -17.97 10.52
CA GLN A 117 -3.61 -17.65 9.94
C GLN A 117 -3.61 -17.47 8.42
N LYS A 118 -2.45 -17.66 7.75
CA LYS A 118 -2.26 -17.49 6.30
C LYS A 118 -2.70 -16.11 5.78
N ILE A 119 -2.50 -15.06 6.55
CA ILE A 119 -2.75 -13.68 6.11
C ILE A 119 -1.47 -13.03 5.57
N SER A 120 -1.64 -12.22 4.53
CA SER A 120 -0.54 -11.42 3.98
C SER A 120 -0.50 -10.05 4.66
N ILE A 121 0.70 -9.47 4.79
CA ILE A 121 0.90 -8.14 5.37
C ILE A 121 1.27 -7.17 4.24
N LEU A 122 0.61 -6.03 4.18
CA LEU A 122 0.97 -4.89 3.36
C LEU A 122 1.40 -3.74 4.26
N LEU A 123 2.21 -2.84 3.73
CA LEU A 123 2.72 -1.67 4.46
C LEU A 123 2.33 -0.36 3.78
N GLY A 124 1.76 0.55 4.53
CA GLY A 124 1.62 1.94 4.13
C GLY A 124 2.97 2.64 4.15
N LEU A 125 3.38 3.20 3.02
CA LEU A 125 4.70 3.79 2.83
C LEU A 125 4.59 5.14 2.10
N SER A 126 5.01 6.23 2.75
CA SER A 126 5.21 7.52 2.08
C SER A 126 6.60 7.55 1.47
N MET A 127 6.70 7.65 0.14
CA MET A 127 7.97 7.48 -0.59
C MET A 127 8.49 8.75 -1.26
N TYR A 128 7.76 9.86 -1.18
CA TYR A 128 8.03 11.05 -1.98
C TYR A 128 8.40 12.28 -1.14
N THR A 129 8.22 12.21 0.18
CA THR A 129 8.50 13.29 1.12
C THR A 129 9.01 12.74 2.45
N THR A 130 9.74 13.58 3.18
CA THR A 130 10.20 13.33 4.55
C THR A 130 9.80 14.51 5.43
N SER A 131 9.93 14.35 6.75
CA SER A 131 10.02 15.48 7.67
C SER A 131 11.36 16.20 7.47
N ASN A 132 11.39 17.52 7.64
CA ASN A 132 12.63 18.29 7.66
C ASN A 132 13.59 17.88 8.81
N ARG A 133 13.11 17.08 9.76
CA ARG A 133 13.94 16.44 10.81
C ARG A 133 14.68 15.19 10.33
N HIS A 134 14.31 14.64 9.17
CA HIS A 134 14.95 13.47 8.59
C HIS A 134 16.43 13.75 8.29
N GLU A 135 17.30 12.79 8.58
CA GLU A 135 18.75 12.92 8.42
C GLU A 135 19.14 13.34 7.00
N TRP A 136 18.58 12.68 5.98
CA TRP A 136 18.80 13.05 4.58
C TRP A 136 18.51 14.53 4.29
N PHE A 137 17.45 15.12 4.86
CA PHE A 137 17.17 16.54 4.63
C PHE A 137 18.22 17.41 5.28
N ARG A 138 18.60 17.14 6.53
CA ARG A 138 19.66 17.86 7.26
C ARG A 138 21.01 17.77 6.55
N LEU A 139 21.36 16.61 6.02
CA LEU A 139 22.59 16.41 5.24
C LEU A 139 22.52 17.10 3.88
N SER A 140 21.35 17.10 3.23
CA SER A 140 21.14 17.88 2.01
C SER A 140 21.25 19.38 2.28
N GLN A 141 20.57 19.88 3.31
CA GLN A 141 20.55 21.29 3.71
C GLN A 141 21.96 21.82 4.03
N SER A 142 22.80 21.03 4.70
CA SER A 142 24.19 21.40 5.01
C SER A 142 25.16 21.23 3.82
N SER A 143 24.71 20.68 2.69
CA SER A 143 25.54 20.54 1.50
C SER A 143 25.64 21.87 0.75
N ASN A 144 26.79 22.52 0.86
CA ASN A 144 27.18 23.60 -0.04
C ASN A 144 27.71 23.03 -1.37
N ASN A 145 27.74 23.87 -2.41
CA ASN A 145 28.23 23.52 -3.77
C ASN A 145 29.63 22.88 -3.85
N ASN A 146 30.39 22.84 -2.74
CA ASN A 146 31.77 22.35 -2.68
C ASN A 146 31.93 21.00 -1.95
N ASN A 147 30.87 20.41 -1.40
CA ASN A 147 30.94 19.10 -0.73
C ASN A 147 30.33 18.01 -1.62
N ASN A 148 31.14 17.02 -2.04
CA ASN A 148 30.74 15.82 -2.78
C ASN A 148 29.92 14.83 -1.91
N ASN A 149 28.88 15.33 -1.26
CA ASN A 149 27.94 14.55 -0.48
C ASN A 149 26.84 13.99 -1.39
N VAL A 150 26.58 12.68 -1.32
CA VAL A 150 25.51 12.02 -2.08
C VAL A 150 24.11 12.61 -1.77
N TYR A 151 23.89 13.09 -0.53
CA TYR A 151 22.64 13.68 -0.05
C TYR A 151 22.38 15.08 -0.61
N SER A 152 23.38 15.74 -1.20
CA SER A 152 23.25 17.10 -1.75
C SER A 152 22.12 17.24 -2.79
N THR A 153 21.80 16.14 -3.47
CA THR A 153 20.81 16.08 -4.56
C THR A 153 19.59 15.21 -4.20
N PHE A 154 19.42 14.83 -2.94
CA PHE A 154 18.30 14.00 -2.49
C PHE A 154 16.95 14.72 -2.51
N TYR A 155 16.96 16.04 -2.46
CA TYR A 155 15.77 16.89 -2.48
C TYR A 155 15.77 17.81 -3.69
N ILE A 156 14.60 18.35 -4.02
CA ILE A 156 14.41 19.24 -5.17
C ILE A 156 14.80 20.66 -4.77
N TRP A 157 16.05 21.03 -5.05
CA TRP A 157 16.61 22.37 -4.81
C TRP A 157 16.61 23.23 -6.09
N THR A 158 16.46 24.55 -5.93
CA THR A 158 16.57 25.53 -7.01
C THR A 158 17.13 26.86 -6.49
N ASN A 159 17.98 27.50 -7.28
CA ASN A 159 18.45 28.86 -7.01
C ASN A 159 17.47 29.92 -7.54
N ASN A 160 16.50 29.52 -8.35
CA ASN A 160 15.53 30.42 -8.93
C ASN A 160 14.44 30.73 -7.91
N GLU A 161 14.25 32.02 -7.63
CA GLU A 161 13.17 32.48 -6.77
C GLU A 161 11.80 32.21 -7.42
N PRO A 162 10.81 31.68 -6.66
CA PRO A 162 9.46 31.49 -7.15
C PRO A 162 8.82 32.83 -7.53
N LEU A 163 8.49 33.01 -8.82
CA LEU A 163 8.03 34.28 -9.39
C LEU A 163 6.54 34.56 -9.12
N THR A 164 5.74 33.50 -8.96
CA THR A 164 4.28 33.60 -8.78
C THR A 164 3.86 33.21 -7.37
N ASP A 165 2.75 33.77 -6.88
CA ASP A 165 2.19 33.40 -5.57
C ASP A 165 1.78 31.92 -5.51
N GLN A 166 1.46 31.32 -6.65
CA GLN A 166 1.24 29.88 -6.74
C GLN A 166 2.54 29.10 -6.49
N GLN A 167 3.65 29.48 -7.11
CA GLN A 167 4.94 28.83 -6.88
C GLN A 167 5.42 29.01 -5.43
N LYS A 168 5.21 30.19 -4.83
CA LYS A 168 5.56 30.45 -3.43
C LYS A 168 4.87 29.52 -2.41
N ARG A 169 3.74 28.89 -2.77
CA ARG A 169 3.08 27.88 -1.92
C ARG A 169 3.73 26.50 -1.92
N HIS A 170 4.64 26.25 -2.87
CA HIS A 170 5.32 24.95 -3.05
C HIS A 170 6.83 25.03 -2.84
N TYR A 171 7.38 26.24 -2.66
CA TYR A 171 8.80 26.48 -2.47
C TYR A 171 9.05 27.32 -1.23
N ALA A 172 10.03 26.92 -0.44
CA ALA A 172 10.50 27.66 0.72
C ALA A 172 12.00 27.97 0.56
N TYR A 173 12.41 29.16 0.98
CA TYR A 173 13.83 29.53 1.02
C TYR A 173 14.49 28.92 2.25
N ASP A 174 15.63 28.27 2.06
CA ASP A 174 16.48 27.79 3.13
C ASP A 174 17.69 28.70 3.32
N SER A 175 17.85 29.28 4.51
CA SER A 175 18.94 30.22 4.80
C SER A 175 20.30 29.55 4.97
N ILE A 176 20.33 28.27 5.32
CA ILE A 176 21.58 27.51 5.54
C ILE A 176 22.19 27.19 4.18
N ARG A 177 21.41 26.60 3.28
CA ARG A 177 21.80 26.25 1.92
C ARG A 177 21.80 27.42 0.96
N ARG A 178 21.08 28.50 1.29
CA ARG A 178 20.88 29.70 0.47
C ARG A 178 20.22 29.38 -0.88
N ALA A 179 19.26 28.48 -0.88
CA ALA A 179 18.51 28.05 -2.05
C ALA A 179 17.06 27.76 -1.66
N TYR A 180 16.17 27.73 -2.66
CA TYR A 180 14.79 27.30 -2.47
C TYR A 180 14.69 25.77 -2.60
N TYR A 181 13.82 25.14 -1.82
CA TYR A 181 13.47 23.73 -1.97
C TYR A 181 11.98 23.55 -2.17
N ARG A 182 11.61 22.51 -2.91
CA ARG A 182 10.21 22.13 -3.11
C ARG A 182 9.70 21.33 -1.90
N HIS A 183 8.47 21.61 -1.49
CA HIS A 183 7.82 20.95 -0.36
C HIS A 183 6.34 20.66 -0.66
N VAL A 184 5.69 19.86 0.18
CA VAL A 184 4.24 19.61 0.12
C VAL A 184 3.48 20.93 0.23
N HIS A 185 2.39 21.08 -0.53
CA HIS A 185 1.63 22.33 -0.62
C HIS A 185 1.33 22.93 0.76
N GLY A 186 1.83 24.14 1.02
CA GLY A 186 1.59 24.86 2.28
C GLY A 186 2.32 24.30 3.51
N ASN A 187 3.15 23.26 3.38
CA ASN A 187 3.93 22.70 4.48
C ASN A 187 5.45 22.65 4.17
N PRO A 188 6.20 23.71 4.49
CA PRO A 188 7.67 23.73 4.33
C PRO A 188 8.40 22.65 5.13
N ASN A 189 7.81 22.15 6.21
CA ASN A 189 8.44 21.09 7.01
C ASN A 189 8.37 19.70 6.35
N SER A 190 7.71 19.58 5.20
CA SER A 190 7.59 18.35 4.39
C SER A 190 8.30 18.49 3.04
N PRO A 191 9.65 18.54 3.01
CA PRO A 191 10.42 18.66 1.77
C PRO A 191 10.21 17.45 0.84
N LEU A 192 10.24 17.70 -0.47
CA LEU A 192 10.05 16.67 -1.50
C LEU A 192 11.38 16.06 -1.94
N LEU A 193 11.41 14.73 -2.01
CA LEU A 193 12.55 13.98 -2.54
C LEU A 193 12.67 14.17 -4.06
N ASN A 194 13.90 14.15 -4.55
CA ASN A 194 14.19 14.08 -5.97
C ASN A 194 14.18 12.61 -6.42
N LEU A 195 13.00 12.09 -6.79
CA LEU A 195 12.86 10.68 -7.20
C LEU A 195 13.47 10.36 -8.57
N SER A 196 13.95 11.35 -9.32
CA SER A 196 14.77 11.13 -10.52
C SER A 196 16.21 10.81 -10.18
N ASN A 197 16.66 11.06 -8.94
CA ASN A 197 18.01 10.78 -8.48
C ASN A 197 18.22 9.26 -8.27
N PRO A 198 19.18 8.61 -8.95
CA PRO A 198 19.46 7.19 -8.78
C PRO A 198 19.81 6.80 -7.34
N ASN A 199 20.48 7.65 -6.58
CA ASN A 199 20.85 7.36 -5.19
C ASN A 199 19.62 7.34 -4.27
N VAL A 200 18.65 8.23 -4.50
CA VAL A 200 17.36 8.20 -3.79
C VAL A 200 16.60 6.93 -4.14
N GLN A 201 16.58 6.56 -5.43
CA GLN A 201 15.93 5.32 -5.87
C GLN A 201 16.54 4.09 -5.19
N ILE A 202 17.87 3.99 -5.15
CA ILE A 202 18.60 2.90 -4.47
C ILE A 202 18.21 2.84 -2.99
N LYS A 203 18.21 3.98 -2.29
CA LYS A 203 17.82 4.02 -0.87
C LYS A 203 16.37 3.63 -0.64
N MET A 204 15.44 4.06 -1.48
CA MET A 204 14.04 3.63 -1.37
C MET A 204 13.83 2.15 -1.68
N ILE A 205 14.62 1.57 -2.59
CA ILE A 205 14.62 0.12 -2.84
C ILE A 205 15.15 -0.63 -1.60
N GLU A 206 16.20 -0.13 -0.96
CA GLU A 206 16.74 -0.67 0.31
C GLU A 206 15.68 -0.66 1.41
N VAL A 207 14.91 0.43 1.55
CA VAL A 207 13.77 0.54 2.49
C VAL A 207 12.72 -0.55 2.25
N ILE A 208 12.31 -0.77 0.99
CA ILE A 208 11.33 -1.82 0.67
C ILE A 208 11.91 -3.21 0.99
N LYS A 209 13.18 -3.46 0.65
CA LYS A 209 13.88 -4.70 0.98
C LYS A 209 13.97 -4.95 2.48
N PHE A 210 14.27 -3.91 3.25
CA PHE A 210 14.31 -3.96 4.70
C PHE A 210 12.97 -4.47 5.25
N TRP A 211 11.84 -3.87 4.84
CA TRP A 211 10.52 -4.31 5.32
C TRP A 211 10.09 -5.68 4.78
N LYS A 212 10.48 -6.05 3.56
CA LYS A 212 10.31 -7.43 3.05
C LYS A 212 11.02 -8.45 3.93
N GLN A 213 12.19 -8.11 4.46
CA GLN A 213 12.94 -8.99 5.37
C GLN A 213 12.43 -8.96 6.81
N LYS A 214 12.07 -7.77 7.31
CA LYS A 214 11.69 -7.56 8.71
C LYS A 214 10.26 -7.96 9.03
N LEU A 215 9.33 -7.76 8.09
CA LEU A 215 7.89 -7.96 8.30
C LEU A 215 7.27 -8.89 7.25
N GLU A 216 8.06 -9.39 6.29
CA GLU A 216 7.59 -10.28 5.22
C GLU A 216 6.43 -9.67 4.41
N ILE A 217 6.50 -8.35 4.20
CA ILE A 217 5.45 -7.65 3.47
C ILE A 217 5.30 -8.17 2.04
N LYS A 218 4.05 -8.31 1.60
CA LYS A 218 3.64 -8.76 0.25
C LYS A 218 3.20 -7.60 -0.63
N GLY A 219 3.23 -6.38 -0.13
CA GLY A 219 2.96 -5.20 -0.93
C GLY A 219 3.06 -3.90 -0.15
N VAL A 220 2.98 -2.80 -0.88
CA VAL A 220 3.00 -1.44 -0.32
C VAL A 220 1.84 -0.61 -0.82
N MET A 221 1.24 0.19 0.07
CA MET A 221 0.34 1.27 -0.32
C MET A 221 1.10 2.58 -0.25
N ILE A 222 1.13 3.35 -1.34
CA ILE A 222 1.73 4.68 -1.37
C ILE A 222 0.81 5.62 -0.60
N MET A 223 1.26 6.05 0.58
CA MET A 223 0.46 6.89 1.48
C MET A 223 0.56 8.37 1.15
N ASN A 224 -0.51 9.11 1.47
CA ASN A 224 -0.67 10.54 1.24
C ASN A 224 -0.41 10.93 -0.22
N SER A 225 -0.77 10.05 -1.17
CA SER A 225 -0.31 10.17 -2.56
C SER A 225 -0.90 11.36 -3.31
N SER A 226 -1.94 12.02 -2.77
CA SER A 226 -2.53 13.25 -3.32
C SER A 226 -1.55 14.42 -3.47
N ASN A 227 -0.44 14.43 -2.71
CA ASN A 227 0.62 15.43 -2.85
C ASN A 227 1.74 15.01 -3.84
N LEU A 228 1.61 13.83 -4.46
CA LEU A 228 2.56 13.36 -5.45
C LEU A 228 2.46 14.20 -6.73
N LEU A 229 3.62 14.56 -7.26
CA LEU A 229 3.73 15.32 -8.49
C LEU A 229 3.91 14.39 -9.70
N GLU A 230 3.37 14.78 -10.85
CA GLU A 230 3.44 13.96 -12.07
C GLU A 230 4.90 13.63 -12.47
N GLU A 231 5.81 14.60 -12.31
CA GLU A 231 7.25 14.45 -12.59
C GLU A 231 7.94 13.38 -11.72
N MET A 232 7.35 13.03 -10.58
CA MET A 232 7.89 12.04 -9.64
C MET A 232 7.45 10.62 -9.96
N VAL A 233 6.39 10.45 -10.75
CA VAL A 233 5.78 9.16 -11.10
C VAL A 233 6.79 8.20 -11.75
N PRO A 234 7.65 8.60 -12.72
CA PRO A 234 8.64 7.70 -13.30
C PRO A 234 9.64 7.15 -12.27
N GLY A 235 10.05 8.00 -11.31
CA GLY A 235 10.94 7.61 -10.23
C GLY A 235 10.31 6.58 -9.29
N ILE A 236 9.06 6.82 -8.88
CA ILE A 236 8.27 5.86 -8.09
C ILE A 236 8.13 4.53 -8.81
N ARG A 237 7.73 4.54 -10.09
CA ARG A 237 7.57 3.31 -10.87
C ARG A 237 8.87 2.52 -10.94
N LYS A 238 10.00 3.20 -11.13
CA LYS A 238 11.31 2.53 -11.16
C LYS A 238 11.66 1.88 -9.82
N ILE A 239 11.39 2.56 -8.70
CA ILE A 239 11.57 2.01 -7.35
C ILE A 239 10.70 0.76 -7.17
N LEU A 240 9.40 0.88 -7.44
CA LEU A 240 8.42 -0.18 -7.20
C LEU A 240 8.54 -1.39 -8.12
N ASN A 241 9.01 -1.21 -9.37
CA ASN A 241 9.26 -2.32 -10.28
C ASN A 241 10.59 -3.05 -9.99
N THR A 242 11.45 -2.50 -9.13
CA THR A 242 12.75 -3.11 -8.82
C THR A 242 12.59 -4.07 -7.65
N ASP A 243 13.09 -5.30 -7.80
CA ASP A 243 13.07 -6.33 -6.75
C ASP A 243 11.66 -6.80 -6.31
N THR A 244 10.66 -6.70 -7.18
CA THR A 244 9.33 -7.24 -6.92
C THR A 244 9.08 -8.48 -7.75
N ASP A 245 8.75 -9.59 -7.08
CA ASP A 245 8.29 -10.82 -7.74
C ASP A 245 6.85 -10.66 -8.24
N ASP A 246 6.31 -11.69 -8.89
CA ASP A 246 4.93 -11.69 -9.38
C ASP A 246 3.88 -11.62 -8.25
N GLU A 247 4.25 -11.96 -7.01
CA GLU A 247 3.36 -11.92 -5.85
C GLU A 247 3.28 -10.53 -5.18
N PHE A 248 4.32 -9.71 -5.30
CA PHE A 248 4.37 -8.41 -4.66
C PHE A 248 3.51 -7.39 -5.41
N ILE A 249 2.66 -6.66 -4.68
CA ILE A 249 1.76 -5.64 -5.24
C ILE A 249 2.00 -4.25 -4.68
N TRP A 250 1.63 -3.22 -5.43
CA TRP A 250 1.61 -1.86 -4.93
C TRP A 250 0.45 -1.06 -5.54
N PHE A 251 -0.06 -0.11 -4.77
CA PHE A 251 -1.11 0.81 -5.19
C PHE A 251 -1.01 2.12 -4.42
N ALA A 252 -1.55 3.20 -4.97
CA ALA A 252 -1.61 4.47 -4.27
C ALA A 252 -2.96 4.60 -3.54
N ASP A 253 -2.99 5.35 -2.44
CA ASP A 253 -4.22 5.59 -1.65
C ASP A 253 -5.22 6.54 -2.33
N GLU A 254 -4.80 7.27 -3.36
CA GLU A 254 -5.64 8.17 -4.16
C GLU A 254 -5.88 7.57 -5.57
N PRO A 255 -7.12 7.26 -6.00
CA PRO A 255 -7.40 6.64 -7.29
C PRO A 255 -6.81 7.37 -8.50
N LYS A 256 -6.80 8.72 -8.48
CA LYS A 256 -6.19 9.50 -9.58
C LYS A 256 -4.69 9.22 -9.68
N ILE A 257 -4.01 9.18 -8.55
CA ILE A 257 -2.56 8.96 -8.47
C ILE A 257 -2.23 7.50 -8.71
N ASP A 258 -3.06 6.58 -8.22
CA ASP A 258 -2.96 5.16 -8.51
C ASP A 258 -3.03 4.93 -10.02
N ALA A 259 -4.03 5.48 -10.70
CA ALA A 259 -4.13 5.39 -12.15
C ALA A 259 -2.87 5.91 -12.86
N MET A 260 -2.24 6.97 -12.34
CA MET A 260 -0.99 7.51 -12.87
C MET A 260 0.22 6.63 -12.59
N VAL A 261 0.33 6.00 -11.42
CA VAL A 261 1.47 5.14 -11.07
C VAL A 261 1.30 3.73 -11.66
N ASN A 262 0.07 3.25 -11.84
CA ASN A 262 -0.30 1.85 -12.11
C ASN A 262 -0.98 1.58 -13.47
N MET A 263 -0.86 2.44 -14.49
CA MET A 263 -1.54 2.32 -15.80
C MET A 263 -1.55 0.91 -16.46
N GLU A 264 -0.56 0.05 -16.18
CA GLU A 264 -0.43 -1.30 -16.74
C GLU A 264 -0.05 -2.35 -15.68
N GLN A 265 -0.36 -2.10 -14.42
CA GLN A 265 0.11 -2.92 -13.29
C GLN A 265 -0.89 -4.00 -12.87
N LYS A 266 -0.42 -4.88 -11.98
CA LYS A 266 -1.19 -6.03 -11.45
C LYS A 266 -2.50 -5.62 -10.79
N VAL A 267 -2.47 -4.52 -10.04
CA VAL A 267 -3.61 -4.00 -9.27
C VAL A 267 -3.89 -2.54 -9.57
N CYS A 268 -5.14 -2.11 -9.37
CA CYS A 268 -5.57 -0.73 -9.49
C CYS A 268 -6.68 -0.40 -8.49
N LEU A 269 -6.57 0.76 -7.84
CA LEU A 269 -7.52 1.22 -6.84
C LEU A 269 -8.76 1.82 -7.50
N HIS A 270 -9.93 1.39 -7.03
CA HIS A 270 -11.21 1.93 -7.42
C HIS A 270 -12.04 2.25 -6.19
N THR A 271 -12.80 3.35 -6.28
CA THR A 271 -13.69 3.76 -5.20
C THR A 271 -15.12 3.40 -5.54
N LEU A 272 -15.82 2.78 -4.58
CA LEU A 272 -17.27 2.57 -4.62
C LEU A 272 -17.88 3.33 -3.45
N THR A 273 -18.74 4.31 -3.75
CA THR A 273 -19.44 5.08 -2.72
C THR A 273 -20.90 4.66 -2.65
N ILE A 274 -21.35 4.27 -1.46
CA ILE A 274 -22.68 3.77 -1.19
C ILE A 274 -23.42 4.78 -0.33
N ASN A 275 -24.39 5.46 -0.93
CA ASN A 275 -25.17 6.53 -0.29
C ASN A 275 -26.53 6.06 0.24
N ILE A 276 -26.83 4.77 0.13
CA ILE A 276 -28.13 4.19 0.47
C ILE A 276 -27.90 2.88 1.21
N ARG A 277 -28.79 2.54 2.15
CA ARG A 277 -28.76 1.24 2.80
C ARG A 277 -28.98 0.15 1.76
N VAL A 278 -28.12 -0.86 1.73
CA VAL A 278 -28.25 -2.00 0.82
C VAL A 278 -29.09 -3.08 1.51
N PRO A 279 -30.36 -3.30 1.11
CA PRO A 279 -31.14 -4.39 1.69
C PRO A 279 -30.53 -5.73 1.27
N THR A 280 -30.28 -6.63 2.24
CA THR A 280 -29.56 -7.90 2.05
C THR A 280 -30.32 -8.98 1.27
N ARG A 281 -31.36 -8.64 0.50
CA ARG A 281 -32.01 -9.63 -0.37
C ARG A 281 -31.06 -9.92 -1.54
N SER A 282 -30.68 -11.19 -1.70
CA SER A 282 -29.71 -11.68 -2.70
C SER A 282 -29.95 -11.13 -4.10
N ASP A 283 -31.22 -11.03 -4.49
CA ASP A 283 -31.64 -10.66 -5.84
C ASP A 283 -31.40 -9.16 -6.12
N ASP A 284 -31.38 -8.33 -5.08
CA ASP A 284 -31.17 -6.89 -5.18
C ASP A 284 -29.67 -6.55 -5.31
N ILE A 285 -28.82 -7.26 -4.55
CA ILE A 285 -27.35 -7.13 -4.61
C ILE A 285 -26.84 -7.43 -6.02
N ASP A 286 -27.34 -8.50 -6.62
CA ASP A 286 -26.90 -8.99 -7.92
C ASP A 286 -27.26 -8.00 -9.05
N SER A 287 -28.42 -7.35 -8.95
CA SER A 287 -28.85 -6.27 -9.85
C SER A 287 -28.01 -5.00 -9.66
N GLN A 288 -27.77 -4.59 -8.42
CA GLN A 288 -26.97 -3.41 -8.07
C GLN A 288 -25.51 -3.56 -8.51
N ILE A 289 -24.94 -4.76 -8.39
CA ILE A 289 -23.58 -5.05 -8.86
C ILE A 289 -23.53 -5.01 -10.37
N ARG A 290 -24.49 -5.62 -11.07
CA ARG A 290 -24.55 -5.52 -12.54
C ARG A 290 -24.66 -4.07 -12.99
N GLN A 291 -25.45 -3.24 -12.30
CA GLN A 291 -25.55 -1.80 -12.58
C GLN A 291 -24.23 -1.05 -12.32
N ALA A 292 -23.57 -1.32 -11.19
CA ALA A 292 -22.27 -0.74 -10.86
C ALA A 292 -21.15 -1.20 -11.82
N MET A 293 -21.23 -2.44 -12.30
CA MET A 293 -20.25 -3.09 -13.16
C MET A 293 -20.44 -2.80 -14.64
N ASN A 294 -21.62 -2.32 -15.06
CA ASN A 294 -21.97 -2.09 -16.47
C ASN A 294 -21.01 -1.10 -17.16
N ASN A 295 -20.33 -0.24 -16.39
CA ASN A 295 -19.34 0.71 -16.89
C ASN A 295 -17.88 0.21 -16.80
N THR A 296 -17.62 -0.97 -16.23
CA THR A 296 -16.26 -1.54 -16.18
C THR A 296 -15.95 -2.35 -17.43
N GLN A 297 -15.62 -1.67 -18.53
CA GLN A 297 -15.02 -2.30 -19.71
C GLN A 297 -13.69 -3.00 -19.37
N LEU A 298 -13.36 -4.04 -20.16
CA LEU A 298 -12.17 -4.91 -20.12
C LEU A 298 -11.03 -4.37 -19.26
N ARG A 299 -10.89 -4.93 -18.06
CA ARG A 299 -10.00 -4.41 -17.02
C ARG A 299 -8.55 -4.74 -17.36
N LYS A 300 -7.72 -3.69 -17.48
CA LYS A 300 -6.27 -3.80 -17.72
C LYS A 300 -5.48 -4.29 -16.49
N CYS A 301 -6.10 -4.23 -15.31
CA CYS A 301 -5.53 -4.53 -14.00
C CYS A 301 -6.59 -5.21 -13.11
N SER A 302 -6.17 -5.86 -12.03
CA SER A 302 -7.12 -6.38 -11.03
C SER A 302 -7.53 -5.29 -10.07
N PRO A 303 -8.83 -5.08 -9.84
CA PRO A 303 -9.29 -4.00 -8.98
C PRO A 303 -8.96 -4.30 -7.52
N ILE A 304 -8.63 -3.25 -6.78
CA ILE A 304 -8.77 -3.15 -5.33
C ILE A 304 -9.91 -2.16 -5.09
N TRP A 305 -10.99 -2.60 -4.46
CA TRP A 305 -12.15 -1.75 -4.20
C TRP A 305 -12.06 -1.12 -2.82
N LEU A 306 -11.92 0.20 -2.77
CA LEU A 306 -12.14 1.01 -1.60
C LEU A 306 -13.63 1.35 -1.51
N VAL A 307 -14.32 0.78 -0.52
CA VAL A 307 -15.77 0.96 -0.36
C VAL A 307 -16.04 1.99 0.73
N HIS A 308 -16.70 3.10 0.37
CA HIS A 308 -17.15 4.12 1.31
C HIS A 308 -18.66 3.99 1.58
N GLN A 309 -19.02 3.90 2.86
CA GLN A 309 -20.41 4.06 3.30
C GLN A 309 -20.66 5.51 3.68
N LEU A 310 -21.66 6.13 3.06
CA LEU A 310 -22.13 7.48 3.41
C LEU A 310 -23.59 7.47 3.89
N SER A 311 -24.15 6.30 4.25
CA SER A 311 -25.51 6.21 4.77
C SER A 311 -25.59 6.81 6.18
N GLU A 312 -26.74 7.38 6.55
CA GLU A 312 -26.93 8.06 7.84
C GLU A 312 -26.63 7.18 9.07
N ASP A 313 -26.68 5.87 8.92
CA ASP A 313 -26.47 4.90 9.99
C ASP A 313 -25.05 4.31 10.07
N ASN A 314 -24.14 4.50 9.10
CA ASN A 314 -22.69 4.15 9.07
C ASN A 314 -22.22 2.88 9.85
N LYS A 315 -23.11 1.92 10.10
CA LYS A 315 -22.89 0.78 11.03
C LYS A 315 -23.13 -0.57 10.37
N ASP A 316 -23.55 -0.60 9.11
CA ASP A 316 -23.92 -1.84 8.42
C ASP A 316 -22.70 -2.50 7.75
N PHE A 317 -21.66 -2.76 8.55
CA PHE A 317 -20.40 -3.35 8.09
C PHE A 317 -20.59 -4.75 7.50
N GLU A 318 -21.51 -5.54 8.05
CA GLU A 318 -21.80 -6.91 7.59
C GLU A 318 -22.35 -6.88 6.15
N THR A 319 -23.25 -5.95 5.85
CA THR A 319 -23.81 -5.80 4.50
C THR A 319 -22.76 -5.34 3.50
N ILE A 320 -21.89 -4.40 3.90
CA ILE A 320 -20.77 -3.95 3.05
C ILE A 320 -19.80 -5.07 2.77
N GLN A 321 -19.47 -5.86 3.78
CA GLN A 321 -18.62 -7.02 3.63
C GLN A 321 -19.24 -8.04 2.67
N LYS A 322 -20.54 -8.31 2.79
CA LYS A 322 -21.28 -9.16 1.85
C LYS A 322 -21.24 -8.61 0.43
N LEU A 323 -21.49 -7.31 0.25
CA LEU A 323 -21.43 -6.67 -1.07
C LEU A 323 -20.02 -6.76 -1.68
N ALA A 324 -18.99 -6.52 -0.87
CA ALA A 324 -17.60 -6.59 -1.30
C ALA A 324 -17.27 -7.98 -1.86
N TYR A 325 -17.74 -9.08 -1.26
CA TYR A 325 -17.51 -10.43 -1.78
C TYR A 325 -17.98 -10.68 -3.21
N PHE A 326 -18.95 -9.93 -3.70
CA PHE A 326 -19.48 -10.08 -5.06
C PHE A 326 -18.82 -9.16 -6.08
N LEU A 327 -18.05 -8.15 -5.63
CA LEU A 327 -17.22 -7.35 -6.54
C LEU A 327 -16.08 -8.26 -7.07
N PRO A 328 -15.61 -8.09 -8.31
CA PRO A 328 -14.44 -8.83 -8.76
C PRO A 328 -13.17 -8.27 -8.12
N GLY A 329 -12.17 -9.11 -7.82
CA GLY A 329 -10.83 -8.69 -7.38
C GLY A 329 -10.63 -8.66 -5.87
N SER A 330 -9.83 -7.70 -5.40
CA SER A 330 -9.58 -7.49 -3.97
C SER A 330 -10.37 -6.30 -3.43
N TYR A 331 -10.49 -6.24 -2.11
CA TYR A 331 -11.28 -5.23 -1.42
C TYR A 331 -10.45 -4.63 -0.29
N LEU A 332 -10.51 -3.31 -0.13
CA LEU A 332 -9.86 -2.56 0.93
C LEU A 332 -10.93 -2.04 1.89
N MET A 333 -10.93 -2.55 3.11
CA MET A 333 -11.76 -2.06 4.21
C MET A 333 -10.92 -1.16 5.10
N LEU A 334 -11.42 0.04 5.39
CA LEU A 334 -10.82 0.94 6.36
C LEU A 334 -11.32 0.57 7.76
N ALA A 335 -10.42 0.54 8.73
CA ALA A 335 -10.81 0.45 10.12
C ALA A 335 -11.32 1.80 10.63
N GLY A 336 -12.60 1.85 11.02
CA GLY A 336 -13.20 2.98 11.73
C GLY A 336 -13.60 4.11 10.83
#